data_AF-A0A174RB78-F1
#
_entry.id   AF-A0A174RB78-F1
#
_cell.length_a   1.000
_cell.length_b   1.000
_cell.length_c   1.000
_cell.angle_alpha   90.00
_cell.angle_beta   90.00
_cell.angle_gamma   90.00
#
_symmetry.space_group_name_H-M   'P 1'
#
loop_
_entity.id
_entity.type
_entity.pdbx_description
1 polymer ?
#
loop_
_entity_poly.entity_id
_entity_poly.type
_entity_poly.pdbx_seq_one_letter_code
_entity_poly.pdbx_strand_id
1 'polypeptide(L)'
;MKYLFLTIFFLASFAVIACGQIVFPSPNQVEMQKGYLTLRKKISIYAEDTTTFYLSLFRTEVLHNASVKWTKKASKAEIRWMTDSSLPPEGYRINISPRQMVIAASDKRGFTHAVQTLRQWVTGSTGILTFACADISDSPRTPWRCFLLDSGRQYQKISTIKKYIDMVSLLKMNYFHWHLTEGLGWRIEIKQYPRLAQIGGSVGKGEEQQGFYTQKEIQEIIEYASERNITVVPEIDMPGHAEAALSAYPELGCFGQPVEVPQHGFTQNIFCAGKEEVLHFLKNILDEVCAIFPSPYIHLGGDEAPKGNWDKCPDCQKRIAAMNLKDSHDLQLWFSAQMADYLKSKGRKAIFWGDVVYHDGYPLPDNIVIQWWNYRGHKELALRNAIKHHYPVICSSNYYTYLNFPVTPWRGYTNTRTFDLKDIYQNNPSDKAINQKDPLILGMTCALWTDDGVTERMIDRRLFPRILALAEQMWYQGERLDFTRFHQNILQRKEWFEQMGFEFGPALKSEVKKGYQWD
;
A
#
# COMPACT_ATOMS: atom_id res chain seq x y z
N MET A 1 -42.19 43.12 -27.14
CA MET A 1 -41.69 41.99 -26.31
C MET A 1 -41.22 40.81 -27.19
N LYS A 2 -40.16 40.98 -27.99
CA LYS A 2 -39.65 39.92 -28.89
C LYS A 2 -38.12 39.77 -28.87
N TYR A 3 -37.43 40.36 -27.88
CA TYR A 3 -35.96 40.35 -27.77
C TYR A 3 -35.47 40.03 -26.34
N LEU A 4 -36.16 39.14 -25.61
CA LEU A 4 -35.74 38.75 -24.25
C LEU A 4 -35.60 37.23 -24.04
N PHE A 5 -35.79 36.41 -25.08
CA PHE A 5 -35.70 34.95 -24.98
C PHE A 5 -34.48 34.33 -25.67
N LEU A 6 -33.63 35.12 -26.35
CA LEU A 6 -32.43 34.61 -27.01
C LEU A 6 -31.15 34.72 -26.17
N THR A 7 -31.17 35.44 -25.04
CA THR A 7 -29.97 35.66 -24.21
C THR A 7 -29.79 34.61 -23.10
N ILE A 8 -30.82 33.81 -22.80
CA ILE A 8 -30.76 32.79 -21.73
C ILE A 8 -30.30 31.42 -22.26
N PHE A 9 -30.44 31.15 -23.56
CA PHE A 9 -29.97 29.89 -24.17
C PHE A 9 -28.49 29.91 -24.61
N PHE A 10 -27.82 31.06 -24.55
CA PHE A 10 -26.39 31.19 -24.85
C PHE A 10 -25.49 31.26 -23.60
N LEU A 11 -26.08 31.32 -22.40
CA LEU A 11 -25.36 31.32 -21.11
C LEU A 11 -25.33 29.95 -20.43
N ALA A 12 -26.14 28.98 -20.88
CA ALA A 12 -26.12 27.60 -20.37
C ALA A 12 -25.10 26.69 -21.07
N SER A 13 -24.47 27.13 -22.17
CA SER A 13 -23.45 26.36 -22.91
C SER A 13 -22.01 26.79 -22.63
N PHE A 14 -21.80 27.79 -21.76
CA PHE A 14 -20.47 28.32 -21.40
C PHE A 14 -20.06 28.10 -19.94
N ALA A 15 -20.81 27.32 -19.16
CA ALA A 15 -20.46 26.93 -17.79
C ALA A 15 -19.72 25.59 -17.68
N VAL A 16 -19.19 25.04 -18.78
CA VAL A 16 -18.37 23.80 -18.79
C VAL A 16 -16.87 24.10 -19.01
N ILE A 17 -16.49 25.37 -19.12
CA ILE A 17 -15.10 25.75 -19.40
C ILE A 17 -14.39 26.10 -18.09
N ALA A 18 -13.32 25.34 -17.81
CA ALA A 18 -12.37 25.44 -16.71
C ALA A 18 -12.70 24.70 -15.39
N CYS A 19 -13.27 23.50 -15.46
CA CYS A 19 -12.80 22.47 -14.51
C CYS A 19 -11.49 21.94 -15.08
N GLY A 20 -10.35 22.47 -14.62
CA GLY A 20 -9.05 21.86 -14.92
C GLY A 20 -9.13 20.37 -14.57
N GLN A 21 -8.62 19.50 -15.43
CA GLN A 21 -8.78 18.06 -15.26
C GLN A 21 -8.13 17.62 -13.93
N ILE A 22 -8.94 17.37 -12.91
CA ILE A 22 -8.47 17.02 -11.56
C ILE A 22 -8.00 15.56 -11.58
N VAL A 23 -6.74 15.35 -11.20
CA VAL A 23 -6.10 14.03 -11.10
C VAL A 23 -5.61 13.85 -9.67
N PHE A 24 -5.83 12.67 -9.10
CA PHE A 24 -5.31 12.27 -7.80
C PHE A 24 -4.34 11.08 -7.93
N PRO A 25 -3.17 11.14 -7.27
CA PRO A 25 -2.55 12.34 -6.72
C PRO A 25 -2.25 13.38 -7.82
N SER A 26 -2.16 14.65 -7.42
CA SER A 26 -1.90 15.79 -8.30
C SER A 26 -0.56 15.62 -9.03
N PRO A 27 -0.50 15.83 -10.35
CA PRO A 27 0.77 15.90 -11.06
C PRO A 27 1.57 17.13 -10.62
N ASN A 28 2.90 17.02 -10.55
CA ASN A 28 3.76 18.13 -10.11
C ASN A 28 3.66 19.37 -11.01
N GLN A 29 3.53 19.18 -12.32
CA GLN A 29 3.37 20.27 -13.28
C GLN A 29 2.33 19.92 -14.34
N VAL A 30 1.37 20.82 -14.53
CA VAL A 30 0.36 20.77 -15.59
C VAL A 30 0.22 22.15 -16.21
N GLU A 31 0.50 22.27 -17.50
CA GLU A 31 0.24 23.47 -18.29
C GLU A 31 -0.89 23.16 -19.28
N MET A 32 -2.07 23.74 -19.05
CA MET A 32 -3.21 23.55 -19.94
C MET A 32 -3.00 24.28 -21.27
N GLN A 33 -3.21 23.57 -22.38
CA GLN A 33 -3.14 24.12 -23.72
C GLN A 33 -4.55 24.26 -24.32
N LYS A 34 -4.70 25.09 -25.36
CA LYS A 34 -6.00 25.28 -26.01
C LYS A 34 -6.39 24.06 -26.86
N GLY A 35 -7.62 23.61 -26.70
CA GLY A 35 -8.25 22.59 -27.55
C GLY A 35 -8.24 21.19 -26.95
N TYR A 36 -8.63 20.21 -27.78
CA TYR A 36 -8.76 18.81 -27.39
C TYR A 36 -8.14 17.92 -28.45
N LEU A 37 -7.51 16.83 -28.02
CA LEU A 37 -7.25 15.68 -28.88
C LEU A 37 -8.50 14.80 -28.89
N THR A 38 -9.09 14.56 -30.07
CA THR A 38 -10.23 13.66 -30.23
C THR A 38 -9.79 12.41 -30.98
N LEU A 39 -9.86 11.26 -30.31
CA LEU A 39 -9.54 9.96 -30.88
C LEU A 39 -10.81 9.24 -31.30
N ARG A 40 -10.84 8.69 -32.52
CA ARG A 40 -12.02 8.04 -33.12
C ARG A 40 -11.70 6.63 -33.57
N LYS A 41 -12.67 5.71 -33.41
CA LYS A 41 -12.76 4.31 -33.90
C LYS A 41 -11.47 3.47 -34.02
N LYS A 42 -10.49 3.87 -34.85
CA LYS A 42 -9.22 3.17 -35.08
C LYS A 42 -8.03 4.08 -34.78
N ILE A 43 -7.56 4.00 -33.54
CA ILE A 43 -6.53 4.87 -32.97
C ILE A 43 -5.15 4.39 -33.41
N SER A 44 -4.36 5.27 -34.02
CA SER A 44 -3.01 4.96 -34.47
C SER A 44 -1.99 5.17 -33.35
N ILE A 45 -1.23 4.13 -33.01
CA ILE A 45 -0.27 4.14 -31.90
C ILE A 45 1.12 3.71 -32.39
N TYR A 46 2.15 4.39 -31.92
CA TYR A 46 3.55 3.99 -32.03
C TYR A 46 4.11 3.67 -30.65
N ALA A 47 4.80 2.55 -30.53
CA ALA A 47 5.66 2.18 -29.40
C ALA A 47 6.84 1.36 -29.94
N GLU A 48 8.00 1.44 -29.29
CA GLU A 48 9.19 0.67 -29.66
C GLU A 48 8.97 -0.83 -29.43
N ASP A 49 8.40 -1.19 -28.28
CA ASP A 49 7.96 -2.54 -27.95
C ASP A 49 6.45 -2.56 -27.71
N THR A 50 5.70 -3.26 -28.56
CA THR A 50 4.24 -3.35 -28.48
C THR A 50 3.75 -4.40 -27.48
N THR A 51 4.65 -5.18 -26.88
CA THR A 51 4.32 -6.29 -25.97
C THR A 51 4.33 -5.90 -24.49
N THR A 52 4.76 -4.68 -24.18
CA THR A 52 4.85 -4.19 -22.80
C THR A 52 3.48 -4.11 -22.12
N PHE A 53 3.40 -4.52 -20.85
CA PHE A 53 2.14 -4.59 -20.09
C PHE A 53 1.43 -3.23 -19.96
N TYR A 54 2.16 -2.11 -19.86
CA TYR A 54 1.54 -0.79 -19.69
C TYR A 54 0.72 -0.37 -20.92
N LEU A 55 1.01 -0.91 -22.12
CA LEU A 55 0.18 -0.71 -23.30
C LEU A 55 -1.12 -1.51 -23.22
N SER A 56 -1.09 -2.70 -22.62
CA SER A 56 -2.31 -3.46 -22.32
C SER A 56 -3.19 -2.70 -21.34
N LEU A 57 -2.60 -2.24 -20.24
CA LEU A 57 -3.27 -1.42 -19.23
C LEU A 57 -3.87 -0.14 -19.85
N PHE A 58 -3.11 0.57 -20.68
CA PHE A 58 -3.59 1.75 -21.41
C PHE A 58 -4.81 1.45 -22.29
N ARG A 59 -4.77 0.33 -23.03
CA ARG A 59 -5.86 -0.06 -23.92
C ARG A 59 -7.14 -0.35 -23.16
N THR A 60 -7.03 -1.05 -22.04
CA THR A 60 -8.18 -1.40 -21.21
C THR A 60 -8.70 -0.20 -20.43
N GLU A 61 -7.83 0.49 -19.71
CA GLU A 61 -8.21 1.49 -18.71
C GLU A 61 -8.43 2.90 -19.27
N VAL A 62 -7.79 3.25 -20.39
CA VAL A 62 -7.90 4.60 -20.97
C VAL A 62 -8.65 4.57 -22.29
N LEU A 63 -8.35 3.59 -23.15
CA LEU A 63 -8.99 3.50 -24.46
C LEU A 63 -10.31 2.72 -24.46
N HIS A 64 -10.71 2.15 -23.32
CA HIS A 64 -11.91 1.32 -23.19
C HIS A 64 -11.98 0.23 -24.28
N ASN A 65 -10.84 -0.39 -24.57
CA ASN A 65 -10.65 -1.40 -25.62
C ASN A 65 -11.01 -0.94 -27.05
N ALA A 66 -10.90 0.36 -27.35
CA ALA A 66 -11.02 0.87 -28.71
C ALA A 66 -10.00 0.20 -29.67
N SER A 67 -10.35 0.12 -30.96
CA SER A 67 -9.49 -0.51 -31.96
C SER A 67 -8.19 0.27 -32.13
N VAL A 68 -7.06 -0.41 -32.05
CA VAL A 68 -5.72 0.17 -32.20
C VAL A 68 -5.09 -0.31 -33.50
N LYS A 69 -4.40 0.61 -34.19
CA LYS A 69 -3.53 0.32 -35.33
C LYS A 69 -2.09 0.69 -34.96
N TRP A 70 -1.22 -0.31 -34.82
CA TRP A 70 0.20 -0.08 -34.66
C TRP A 70 0.82 0.47 -35.95
N THR A 71 1.61 1.53 -35.82
CA THR A 71 2.38 2.11 -36.94
C THR A 71 3.87 2.00 -36.68
N LYS A 72 4.64 1.75 -37.76
CA LYS A 72 6.11 1.72 -37.71
C LYS A 72 6.75 3.12 -37.71
N LYS A 73 6.00 4.14 -38.15
CA LYS A 73 6.49 5.53 -38.19
C LYS A 73 5.80 6.34 -37.11
N ALA A 74 6.58 6.77 -36.12
CA ALA A 74 6.09 7.59 -35.01
C ALA A 74 5.35 8.85 -35.48
N SER A 75 5.84 9.53 -36.52
CA SER A 75 5.24 10.78 -37.03
C SER A 75 3.85 10.64 -37.64
N LYS A 76 3.38 9.40 -37.85
CA LYS A 76 2.05 9.09 -38.37
C LYS A 76 1.08 8.59 -37.29
N ALA A 77 1.52 8.52 -36.04
CA ALA A 77 0.69 8.06 -34.93
C ALA A 77 -0.02 9.23 -34.24
N GLU A 78 -1.26 9.00 -33.81
CA GLU A 78 -1.99 9.88 -32.90
C GLU A 78 -1.43 9.78 -31.47
N ILE A 79 -0.92 8.61 -31.06
CA ILE A 79 -0.29 8.40 -29.75
C ILE A 79 1.11 7.81 -29.93
N ARG A 80 2.09 8.37 -29.23
CA ARG A 80 3.50 8.00 -29.33
C ARG A 80 4.04 7.70 -27.94
N TRP A 81 4.54 6.48 -27.75
CA TRP A 81 5.26 6.06 -26.55
C TRP A 81 6.75 6.13 -26.84
N MET A 82 7.47 6.95 -26.07
CA MET A 82 8.88 7.28 -26.31
C MET A 82 9.70 7.05 -25.05
N THR A 83 10.81 6.34 -25.16
CA THR A 83 11.76 6.21 -24.04
C THR A 83 12.55 7.52 -23.93
N ASP A 84 12.65 8.06 -22.71
CA ASP A 84 13.43 9.25 -22.41
C ASP A 84 14.23 9.04 -21.12
N SER A 85 15.51 8.67 -21.29
CA SER A 85 16.43 8.37 -20.19
C SER A 85 16.83 9.60 -19.36
N SER A 86 16.45 10.81 -19.77
CA SER A 86 16.71 12.04 -18.99
C SER A 86 15.71 12.24 -17.84
N LEU A 87 14.59 11.51 -17.85
CA LEU A 87 13.58 11.59 -16.80
C LEU A 87 13.99 10.84 -15.53
N PRO A 88 13.61 11.35 -14.34
CA PRO A 88 13.90 10.66 -13.08
C PRO A 88 13.21 9.28 -13.06
N PRO A 89 13.66 8.35 -12.21
CA PRO A 89 12.99 7.06 -12.00
C PRO A 89 11.50 7.25 -11.69
N GLU A 90 10.65 6.41 -12.25
CA GLU A 90 9.19 6.48 -12.16
C GLU A 90 8.57 7.79 -12.72
N GLY A 91 9.37 8.67 -13.32
CA GLY A 91 8.94 9.94 -13.89
C GLY A 91 8.40 9.80 -15.31
N TYR A 92 7.51 10.70 -15.69
CA TYR A 92 6.91 10.72 -17.02
C TYR A 92 6.57 12.14 -17.50
N ARG A 93 6.42 12.27 -18.83
CA ARG A 93 5.89 13.45 -19.51
C ARG A 93 4.75 13.07 -20.45
N ILE A 94 3.70 13.88 -20.50
CA ILE A 94 2.60 13.76 -21.45
C ILE A 94 2.42 15.11 -22.14
N ASN A 95 2.64 15.16 -23.46
CA ASN A 95 2.28 16.30 -24.29
C ASN A 95 1.02 15.93 -25.09
N ILE A 96 -0.07 16.68 -24.90
CA ILE A 96 -1.34 16.49 -25.60
C ILE A 96 -1.59 17.73 -26.44
N SER A 97 -1.62 17.54 -27.76
CA SER A 97 -1.96 18.57 -28.75
C SER A 97 -3.22 18.18 -29.51
N PRO A 98 -3.84 19.08 -30.29
CA PRO A 98 -5.05 18.73 -31.06
C PRO A 98 -4.87 17.61 -32.10
N ARG A 99 -3.62 17.26 -32.44
CA ARG A 99 -3.29 16.26 -33.48
C ARG A 99 -2.63 15.00 -32.94
N GLN A 100 -1.90 15.08 -31.84
CA GLN A 100 -1.12 13.97 -31.30
C GLN A 100 -0.96 14.06 -29.78
N MET A 101 -0.74 12.90 -29.17
CA MET A 101 -0.28 12.72 -27.79
C MET A 101 1.09 12.05 -27.79
N VAL A 102 2.03 12.59 -27.02
CA VAL A 102 3.34 11.99 -26.79
C VAL A 102 3.48 11.68 -25.31
N ILE A 103 3.78 10.42 -25.00
CA ILE A 103 3.99 9.91 -23.64
C ILE A 103 5.45 9.47 -23.57
N ALA A 104 6.20 10.04 -22.63
CA ALA A 104 7.60 9.72 -22.42
C ALA A 104 7.88 9.33 -20.97
N ALA A 105 8.76 8.35 -20.77
CA ALA A 105 9.23 7.91 -19.45
C ALA A 105 10.62 7.25 -19.58
N SER A 106 11.37 7.20 -18.47
CA SER A 106 12.67 6.52 -18.40
C SER A 106 12.53 5.02 -18.12
N ASP A 107 11.41 4.59 -17.54
CA ASP A 107 11.17 3.21 -17.15
C ASP A 107 9.68 2.81 -17.25
N LYS A 108 9.41 1.51 -17.04
CA LYS A 108 8.05 0.95 -17.08
C LYS A 108 7.13 1.56 -16.02
N ARG A 109 7.67 1.97 -14.86
CA ARG A 109 6.90 2.56 -13.77
C ARG A 109 6.36 3.93 -14.17
N GLY A 110 7.20 4.76 -14.77
CA GLY A 110 6.82 6.06 -15.33
C GLY A 110 5.72 5.93 -16.38
N PHE A 111 5.84 4.97 -17.30
CA PHE A 111 4.77 4.69 -18.26
C PHE A 111 3.46 4.24 -17.58
N THR A 112 3.52 3.37 -16.58
CA THR A 112 2.32 2.99 -15.81
C THR A 112 1.68 4.19 -15.10
N HIS A 113 2.46 5.08 -14.49
CA HIS A 113 1.93 6.28 -13.85
C HIS A 113 1.31 7.26 -14.86
N ALA A 114 1.89 7.39 -16.06
CA ALA A 114 1.29 8.14 -17.16
C ALA A 114 -0.09 7.58 -17.56
N VAL A 115 -0.22 6.24 -17.62
CA VAL A 115 -1.53 5.58 -17.85
C VAL A 115 -2.54 5.98 -16.79
N GLN A 116 -2.16 6.00 -15.51
CA GLN A 116 -3.10 6.33 -14.42
C GLN A 116 -3.52 7.81 -14.43
N THR A 117 -2.63 8.71 -14.85
CA THR A 117 -3.01 10.11 -15.12
C THR A 117 -3.98 10.20 -16.29
N LEU A 118 -3.70 9.52 -17.41
CA LEU A 118 -4.58 9.51 -18.58
C LEU A 118 -5.94 8.87 -18.32
N ARG A 119 -5.99 7.85 -17.44
CA ARG A 119 -7.24 7.22 -16.97
C ARG A 119 -8.16 8.22 -16.28
N GLN A 120 -7.59 9.17 -15.54
CA GLN A 120 -8.33 10.27 -14.92
C GLN A 120 -8.56 11.46 -15.88
N TRP A 121 -7.75 11.55 -16.94
CA TRP A 121 -7.79 12.65 -17.91
C TRP A 121 -8.78 12.45 -19.04
N VAL A 122 -9.02 11.19 -19.43
CA VAL A 122 -9.89 10.86 -20.56
C VAL A 122 -11.34 11.23 -20.24
N THR A 123 -12.01 11.76 -21.25
CA THR A 123 -13.46 11.99 -21.24
C THR A 123 -14.08 11.37 -22.50
N GLY A 124 -15.40 11.17 -22.49
CA GLY A 124 -16.11 10.50 -23.58
C GLY A 124 -16.31 9.00 -23.33
N SER A 125 -16.73 8.27 -24.36
CA SER A 125 -17.09 6.86 -24.27
C SER A 125 -16.53 6.06 -25.45
N THR A 126 -16.70 4.73 -25.42
CA THR A 126 -16.26 3.83 -26.49
C THR A 126 -16.72 4.33 -27.87
N GLY A 127 -15.76 4.73 -28.70
CA GLY A 127 -15.97 5.23 -30.06
C GLY A 127 -15.48 6.67 -30.29
N ILE A 128 -15.54 7.53 -29.27
CA ILE A 128 -15.02 8.91 -29.28
C ILE A 128 -14.45 9.23 -27.90
N LEU A 129 -13.13 9.30 -27.81
CA LEU A 129 -12.39 9.68 -26.61
C LEU A 129 -11.80 11.07 -26.78
N THR A 130 -11.84 11.87 -25.73
CA THR A 130 -11.34 13.25 -25.73
C THR A 130 -10.37 13.49 -24.58
N PHE A 131 -9.28 14.19 -24.89
CA PHE A 131 -8.28 14.63 -23.92
C PHE A 131 -8.10 16.13 -24.08
N ALA A 132 -8.26 16.89 -22.99
CA ALA A 132 -7.90 18.30 -22.99
C ALA A 132 -6.40 18.43 -23.30
N CYS A 133 -6.02 19.37 -24.16
CA CYS A 133 -4.62 19.59 -24.51
C CYS A 133 -3.86 20.12 -23.29
N ALA A 134 -2.68 19.58 -23.04
CA ALA A 134 -1.85 19.93 -21.90
C ALA A 134 -0.42 19.42 -22.05
N ASP A 135 0.51 20.07 -21.34
CA ASP A 135 1.84 19.57 -21.04
C ASP A 135 1.89 19.15 -19.57
N ILE A 136 2.15 17.87 -19.33
CA ILE A 136 2.22 17.28 -18.00
C ILE A 136 3.64 16.76 -17.79
N SER A 137 4.28 17.16 -16.70
CA SER A 137 5.57 16.62 -16.24
C SER A 137 5.45 16.21 -14.79
N ASP A 138 5.80 14.96 -14.48
CA ASP A 138 5.45 14.39 -13.19
C ASP A 138 6.43 13.29 -12.73
N SER A 139 6.58 13.15 -11.41
CA SER A 139 7.44 12.14 -10.77
C SER A 139 7.13 12.04 -9.27
N PRO A 140 7.36 10.89 -8.62
CA PRO A 140 7.01 10.74 -7.20
C PRO A 140 7.93 11.55 -6.28
N ARG A 141 7.35 12.06 -5.18
CA ARG A 141 8.09 12.70 -4.08
C ARG A 141 9.03 11.74 -3.35
N THR A 142 8.58 10.51 -3.09
CA THR A 142 9.35 9.51 -2.33
C THR A 142 9.39 8.17 -3.06
N PRO A 143 10.49 7.41 -2.97
CA PRO A 143 10.62 6.11 -3.65
C PRO A 143 9.75 5.01 -3.03
N TRP A 144 9.35 5.11 -1.76
CA TRP A 144 8.43 4.17 -1.10
C TRP A 144 7.03 4.77 -0.95
N ARG A 145 6.03 4.15 -1.60
CA ARG A 145 4.62 4.57 -1.55
C ARG A 145 3.78 3.30 -1.47
N CYS A 146 3.24 3.02 -0.28
CA CYS A 146 2.73 1.69 0.04
C CYS A 146 1.34 1.72 0.67
N PHE A 147 0.53 0.71 0.33
CA PHE A 147 -0.70 0.38 1.05
C PHE A 147 -0.57 -1.01 1.69
N LEU A 148 -0.86 -1.10 2.99
CA LEU A 148 -0.90 -2.34 3.77
C LEU A 148 -2.35 -2.79 3.95
N LEU A 149 -2.63 -4.06 3.62
CA LEU A 149 -3.90 -4.73 3.94
C LEU A 149 -3.68 -5.90 4.91
N ASP A 150 -4.40 -5.87 6.02
CA ASP A 150 -4.44 -6.96 7.00
C ASP A 150 -5.34 -8.10 6.51
N SER A 151 -4.68 -9.12 5.96
CA SER A 151 -5.29 -10.41 5.64
C SER A 151 -5.13 -11.43 6.76
N GLY A 152 -4.37 -11.12 7.81
CA GLY A 152 -4.13 -11.98 8.96
C GLY A 152 -5.40 -12.18 9.79
N ARG A 153 -5.97 -11.07 10.29
CA ARG A 153 -7.20 -11.09 11.11
C ARG A 153 -8.45 -11.45 10.30
N GLN A 154 -8.52 -11.03 9.03
CA GLN A 154 -9.63 -11.29 8.13
C GLN A 154 -9.14 -11.82 6.78
N TYR A 155 -9.77 -12.86 6.25
CA TYR A 155 -9.50 -13.37 4.92
C TYR A 155 -10.29 -12.57 3.88
N GLN A 156 -9.60 -11.99 2.90
CA GLN A 156 -10.24 -11.39 1.72
C GLN A 156 -10.04 -12.27 0.49
N LYS A 157 -11.07 -12.40 -0.34
CA LYS A 157 -11.04 -13.14 -1.61
C LYS A 157 -9.99 -12.56 -2.55
N ILE A 158 -9.47 -13.39 -3.46
CA ILE A 158 -8.51 -13.01 -4.50
C ILE A 158 -8.98 -11.78 -5.31
N SER A 159 -10.26 -11.71 -5.67
CA SER A 159 -10.83 -10.56 -6.38
C SER A 159 -10.70 -9.26 -5.60
N THR A 160 -10.78 -9.33 -4.28
CA THR A 160 -10.69 -8.18 -3.37
C THR A 160 -9.24 -7.75 -3.17
N ILE A 161 -8.31 -8.70 -3.08
CA ILE A 161 -6.86 -8.39 -3.13
C ILE A 161 -6.51 -7.68 -4.44
N LYS A 162 -6.98 -8.19 -5.59
CA LYS A 162 -6.79 -7.57 -6.91
C LYS A 162 -7.39 -6.16 -6.99
N LYS A 163 -8.60 -5.95 -6.44
CA LYS A 163 -9.23 -4.62 -6.34
C LYS A 163 -8.34 -3.61 -5.63
N TYR A 164 -7.71 -3.99 -4.52
CA TYR A 164 -6.85 -3.06 -3.79
C TYR A 164 -5.47 -2.89 -4.43
N ILE A 165 -4.96 -3.87 -5.18
CA ILE A 165 -3.79 -3.68 -6.05
C ILE A 165 -4.08 -2.69 -7.18
N ASP A 166 -5.27 -2.77 -7.79
CA ASP A 166 -5.73 -1.76 -8.76
C ASP A 166 -5.78 -0.36 -8.16
N MET A 167 -6.27 -0.25 -6.91
CA MET A 167 -6.26 1.01 -6.15
C MET A 167 -4.85 1.54 -5.91
N VAL A 168 -3.91 0.69 -5.46
CA VAL A 168 -2.50 1.05 -5.24
C VAL A 168 -1.91 1.64 -6.53
N SER A 169 -2.10 0.95 -7.66
CA SER A 169 -1.63 1.43 -8.97
C SER A 169 -2.30 2.74 -9.38
N LEU A 170 -3.63 2.83 -9.29
CA LEU A 170 -4.40 4.03 -9.62
C LEU A 170 -3.90 5.27 -8.87
N LEU A 171 -3.60 5.11 -7.59
CA LEU A 171 -3.11 6.17 -6.71
C LEU A 171 -1.59 6.40 -6.80
N LYS A 172 -0.95 5.83 -7.84
CA LYS A 172 0.49 5.95 -8.13
C LYS A 172 1.41 5.50 -6.99
N MET A 173 0.92 4.61 -6.13
CA MET A 173 1.75 3.86 -5.19
C MET A 173 2.50 2.75 -5.94
N ASN A 174 3.50 2.15 -5.31
CA ASN A 174 4.36 1.14 -5.94
C ASN A 174 4.56 -0.15 -5.12
N TYR A 175 4.11 -0.17 -3.87
CA TYR A 175 4.12 -1.36 -3.03
C TYR A 175 2.71 -1.69 -2.49
N PHE A 176 2.39 -2.98 -2.50
CA PHE A 176 1.28 -3.55 -1.74
C PHE A 176 1.86 -4.42 -0.63
N HIS A 177 1.75 -3.97 0.61
CA HIS A 177 2.20 -4.69 1.78
C HIS A 177 1.07 -5.64 2.22
N TRP A 178 1.33 -6.94 2.12
CA TRP A 178 0.35 -7.96 2.40
C TRP A 178 0.66 -8.62 3.75
N HIS A 179 -0.11 -8.21 4.76
CA HIS A 179 0.01 -8.77 6.11
C HIS A 179 -0.71 -10.12 6.15
N LEU A 180 0.06 -11.21 6.08
CA LEU A 180 -0.43 -12.56 5.76
C LEU A 180 -0.53 -13.50 6.97
N THR A 181 0.04 -13.12 8.11
CA THR A 181 0.14 -13.97 9.29
C THR A 181 -0.21 -13.17 10.52
N GLU A 182 -1.02 -13.75 11.40
CA GLU A 182 -1.44 -13.14 12.65
C GLU A 182 -1.82 -14.25 13.65
N GLY A 183 -1.99 -13.91 14.92
CA GLY A 183 -2.55 -14.81 15.92
C GLY A 183 -3.93 -15.36 15.52
N LEU A 184 -4.77 -14.55 14.86
CA LEU A 184 -6.09 -14.94 14.36
C LEU A 184 -6.08 -15.72 13.03
N GLY A 185 -4.95 -15.82 12.35
CA GLY A 185 -4.91 -16.48 11.05
C GLY A 185 -3.54 -16.56 10.41
N TRP A 186 -3.17 -17.76 9.97
CA TRP A 186 -2.04 -17.97 9.05
C TRP A 186 -2.56 -18.17 7.63
N ARG A 187 -2.31 -17.22 6.73
CA ARG A 187 -2.96 -17.19 5.41
C ARG A 187 -2.09 -17.59 4.24
N ILE A 188 -0.83 -17.92 4.44
CA ILE A 188 0.07 -18.31 3.35
C ILE A 188 0.32 -19.81 3.35
N GLU A 189 0.12 -20.48 2.21
CA GLU A 189 0.51 -21.88 2.06
C GLU A 189 2.04 -22.03 2.06
N ILE A 190 2.54 -22.79 3.03
CA ILE A 190 3.92 -23.29 3.09
C ILE A 190 3.86 -24.79 2.88
N LYS A 191 4.34 -25.27 1.73
CA LYS A 191 4.18 -26.68 1.31
C LYS A 191 4.88 -27.64 2.25
N GLN A 192 6.04 -27.24 2.79
CA GLN A 192 6.76 -28.04 3.77
C GLN A 192 6.01 -28.16 5.09
N TYR A 193 5.16 -27.18 5.43
CA TYR A 193 4.42 -27.12 6.69
C TYR A 193 2.91 -26.89 6.48
N PRO A 194 2.21 -27.85 5.85
CA PRO A 194 0.83 -27.64 5.36
C PRO A 194 -0.18 -27.30 6.46
N ARG A 195 0.04 -27.78 7.70
CA ARG A 195 -0.85 -27.47 8.84
C ARG A 195 -0.90 -25.99 9.18
N LEU A 196 0.12 -25.18 8.83
CA LEU A 196 0.10 -23.73 9.07
C LEU A 196 -1.14 -23.11 8.43
N ALA A 197 -1.39 -23.41 7.15
CA ALA A 197 -2.57 -22.93 6.43
C ALA A 197 -3.83 -23.76 6.76
N GLN A 198 -3.73 -25.09 6.81
CA GLN A 198 -4.91 -25.96 6.99
C GLN A 198 -5.57 -25.81 8.36
N ILE A 199 -4.77 -25.65 9.42
CA ILE A 199 -5.25 -25.42 10.78
C ILE A 199 -5.25 -23.93 11.09
N GLY A 200 -4.10 -23.26 10.95
CA GLY A 200 -3.94 -21.85 11.28
C GLY A 200 -4.80 -20.91 10.44
N GLY A 201 -5.18 -21.28 9.22
CA GLY A 201 -6.13 -20.52 8.39
C GLY A 201 -7.60 -20.64 8.83
N SER A 202 -7.91 -21.45 9.85
CA SER A 202 -9.29 -21.71 10.32
C SER A 202 -9.47 -21.51 11.83
N VAL A 203 -8.48 -20.91 12.52
CA VAL A 203 -8.56 -20.68 13.97
C VAL A 203 -9.55 -19.57 14.34
N GLY A 204 -9.61 -18.50 13.54
CA GLY A 204 -10.61 -17.45 13.67
C GLY A 204 -12.04 -17.98 13.52
N LYS A 205 -12.98 -17.42 14.28
CA LYS A 205 -14.38 -17.91 14.39
C LYS A 205 -15.42 -16.91 13.88
N GLY A 206 -15.01 -15.66 13.64
CA GLY A 206 -15.85 -14.60 13.09
C GLY A 206 -16.10 -14.74 11.59
N GLU A 207 -16.99 -13.87 11.10
CA GLU A 207 -17.29 -13.71 9.67
C GLU A 207 -16.02 -13.35 8.90
N GLU A 208 -15.81 -14.04 7.77
CA GLU A 208 -14.66 -13.87 6.87
C GLU A 208 -13.28 -14.19 7.51
N GLN A 209 -13.21 -14.87 8.66
CA GLN A 209 -11.94 -15.19 9.31
C GLN A 209 -11.33 -16.54 8.92
N GLN A 210 -11.98 -17.34 8.08
CA GLN A 210 -11.49 -18.65 7.63
C GLN A 210 -11.03 -18.59 6.18
N GLY A 211 -9.89 -19.21 5.89
CA GLY A 211 -9.31 -19.26 4.56
C GLY A 211 -7.80 -18.99 4.58
N PHE A 212 -7.15 -19.31 3.47
CA PHE A 212 -5.75 -19.03 3.19
C PHE A 212 -5.55 -18.95 1.68
N TYR A 213 -4.42 -18.41 1.25
CA TYR A 213 -3.99 -18.30 -0.13
C TYR A 213 -3.01 -19.42 -0.46
N THR A 214 -3.35 -20.23 -1.46
CA THR A 214 -2.42 -21.21 -2.02
C THR A 214 -1.25 -20.51 -2.72
N GLN A 215 -0.11 -21.18 -2.86
CA GLN A 215 1.03 -20.61 -3.58
C GLN A 215 0.68 -20.26 -5.04
N LYS A 216 -0.25 -21.02 -5.65
CA LYS A 216 -0.74 -20.75 -7.01
C LYS A 216 -1.53 -19.44 -7.06
N GLU A 217 -2.42 -19.21 -6.10
CA GLU A 217 -3.18 -17.96 -6.02
C GLU A 217 -2.29 -16.76 -5.71
N ILE A 218 -1.29 -16.93 -4.85
CA ILE A 218 -0.29 -15.90 -4.58
C ILE A 218 0.50 -15.57 -5.85
N GLN A 219 0.95 -16.58 -6.61
CA GLN A 219 1.64 -16.38 -7.88
C GLN A 219 0.75 -15.61 -8.88
N GLU A 220 -0.53 -15.95 -8.98
CA GLU A 220 -1.50 -15.21 -9.79
C GLU A 220 -1.63 -13.74 -9.36
N ILE A 221 -1.63 -13.48 -8.05
CA ILE A 221 -1.67 -12.11 -7.51
C ILE A 221 -0.38 -11.34 -7.82
N ILE A 222 0.78 -11.98 -7.69
CA ILE A 222 2.08 -11.37 -8.00
C ILE A 222 2.16 -11.01 -9.49
N GLU A 223 1.74 -11.91 -10.37
CA GLU A 223 1.67 -11.66 -11.80
C GLU A 223 0.72 -10.49 -12.10
N TYR A 224 -0.49 -10.52 -11.53
CA TYR A 224 -1.48 -9.45 -11.67
C TYR A 224 -0.96 -8.09 -11.17
N ALA A 225 -0.24 -8.06 -10.04
CA ALA A 225 0.40 -6.88 -9.49
C ALA A 225 1.52 -6.36 -10.40
N SER A 226 2.32 -7.26 -10.98
CA SER A 226 3.41 -6.88 -11.89
C SER A 226 2.90 -6.18 -13.16
N GLU A 227 1.75 -6.59 -13.69
CA GLU A 227 1.05 -5.93 -14.81
C GLU A 227 0.50 -4.54 -14.47
N ARG A 228 0.53 -4.17 -13.18
CA ARG A 228 0.19 -2.85 -12.65
C ARG A 228 1.40 -2.16 -12.02
N ASN A 229 2.58 -2.72 -12.25
CA ASN A 229 3.84 -2.24 -11.71
C ASN A 229 3.83 -2.12 -10.16
N ILE A 230 3.09 -3.00 -9.48
CA ILE A 230 3.03 -3.09 -8.03
C ILE A 230 3.92 -4.22 -7.56
N THR A 231 4.78 -3.93 -6.59
CA THR A 231 5.57 -4.94 -5.88
C THR A 231 4.82 -5.39 -4.64
N VAL A 232 4.56 -6.70 -4.52
CA VAL A 232 3.90 -7.28 -3.34
C VAL A 232 4.95 -7.63 -2.29
N VAL A 233 4.85 -7.00 -1.11
CA VAL A 233 5.74 -7.22 0.04
C VAL A 233 5.00 -8.11 1.04
N PRO A 234 5.39 -9.37 1.24
CA PRO A 234 4.76 -10.24 2.23
C PRO A 234 5.24 -9.88 3.64
N GLU A 235 4.35 -9.99 4.62
CA GLU A 235 4.68 -10.01 6.04
C GLU A 235 4.51 -11.41 6.62
N ILE A 236 5.56 -11.88 7.29
CA ILE A 236 5.56 -13.10 8.10
C ILE A 236 5.99 -12.70 9.50
N ASP A 237 5.03 -12.53 10.39
CA ASP A 237 5.27 -12.06 11.74
C ASP A 237 6.05 -13.06 12.56
N MET A 238 7.07 -12.55 13.22
CA MET A 238 7.87 -13.28 14.18
C MET A 238 8.61 -12.33 15.14
N PRO A 239 8.85 -12.72 16.40
CA PRO A 239 8.40 -13.95 17.04
C PRO A 239 6.93 -13.89 17.52
N GLY A 240 6.35 -12.68 17.60
CA GLY A 240 4.97 -12.42 18.02
C GLY A 240 3.92 -12.87 17.00
N HIS A 241 2.64 -12.61 17.31
CA HIS A 241 1.50 -12.94 16.45
C HIS A 241 1.49 -14.39 15.92
N ALA A 242 1.96 -15.32 16.76
CA ALA A 242 2.26 -16.69 16.37
C ALA A 242 1.14 -17.67 16.71
N GLU A 243 0.05 -17.25 17.36
CA GLU A 243 -0.95 -18.15 17.92
C GLU A 243 -1.53 -19.12 16.89
N ALA A 244 -1.88 -18.66 15.68
CA ALA A 244 -2.36 -19.53 14.60
C ALA A 244 -1.31 -20.58 14.19
N ALA A 245 -0.04 -20.20 14.12
CA ALA A 245 1.06 -21.11 13.81
C ALA A 245 1.29 -22.10 14.95
N LEU A 246 1.19 -21.67 16.21
CA LEU A 246 1.32 -22.52 17.39
C LEU A 246 0.13 -23.46 17.59
N SER A 247 -1.08 -23.09 17.15
CA SER A 247 -2.20 -24.03 17.06
C SER A 247 -1.93 -25.13 16.03
N ALA A 248 -1.21 -24.81 14.95
CA ALA A 248 -0.80 -25.79 13.94
C ALA A 248 0.39 -26.64 14.39
N TYR A 249 1.38 -26.07 15.06
CA TYR A 249 2.60 -26.74 15.53
C TYR A 249 2.96 -26.25 16.95
N PRO A 250 2.33 -26.80 18.00
CA PRO A 250 2.54 -26.37 19.39
C PRO A 250 4.00 -26.44 19.85
N GLU A 251 4.77 -27.39 19.31
CA GLU A 251 6.18 -27.62 19.61
C GLU A 251 7.09 -26.41 19.32
N LEU A 252 6.64 -25.49 18.45
CA LEU A 252 7.36 -24.25 18.14
C LEU A 252 7.29 -23.21 19.28
N GLY A 253 6.34 -23.37 20.19
CA GLY A 253 6.23 -22.58 21.42
C GLY A 253 7.22 -23.05 22.48
N CYS A 254 7.37 -22.28 23.56
CA CYS A 254 8.31 -22.59 24.64
C CYS A 254 8.02 -23.96 25.28
N PHE A 255 6.75 -24.26 25.55
CA PHE A 255 6.34 -25.40 26.38
C PHE A 255 5.61 -26.52 25.61
N GLY A 256 5.48 -26.40 24.28
CA GLY A 256 4.82 -27.43 23.46
C GLY A 256 3.32 -27.62 23.75
N GLN A 257 2.67 -26.62 24.36
CA GLN A 257 1.29 -26.73 24.82
C GLN A 257 0.31 -26.21 23.77
N PRO A 258 -0.93 -26.75 23.73
CA PRO A 258 -2.00 -26.18 22.92
C PRO A 258 -2.20 -24.69 23.23
N VAL A 259 -2.37 -23.88 22.19
CA VAL A 259 -2.58 -22.43 22.30
C VAL A 259 -4.04 -22.10 22.04
N GLU A 260 -4.66 -21.39 22.99
CA GLU A 260 -5.95 -20.75 22.80
C GLU A 260 -5.77 -19.43 22.04
N VAL A 261 -6.48 -19.29 20.92
CA VAL A 261 -6.37 -18.12 20.05
C VAL A 261 -7.32 -17.02 20.54
N PRO A 262 -6.81 -15.84 20.94
CA PRO A 262 -7.66 -14.75 21.40
C PRO A 262 -8.45 -14.15 20.24
N GLN A 263 -9.69 -13.71 20.50
CA GLN A 263 -10.48 -12.97 19.49
C GLN A 263 -10.01 -11.53 19.32
N HIS A 264 -9.30 -10.98 20.32
CA HIS A 264 -8.75 -9.63 20.32
C HIS A 264 -7.40 -9.60 21.03
N GLY A 265 -6.45 -8.83 20.50
CA GLY A 265 -5.10 -8.68 21.07
C GLY A 265 -4.23 -9.93 20.87
N PHE A 266 -3.20 -10.07 21.70
CA PHE A 266 -2.18 -11.11 21.62
C PHE A 266 -1.97 -11.78 22.98
N THR A 267 -1.35 -12.96 22.97
CA THR A 267 -1.05 -13.76 24.16
C THR A 267 0.46 -13.75 24.47
N GLN A 268 0.85 -14.42 25.55
CA GLN A 268 2.27 -14.69 25.83
C GLN A 268 2.86 -15.77 24.90
N ASN A 269 2.05 -16.43 24.07
CA ASN A 269 2.47 -17.53 23.22
C ASN A 269 3.07 -17.01 21.92
N ILE A 270 4.40 -16.96 21.91
CA ILE A 270 5.21 -16.53 20.77
C ILE A 270 6.18 -17.65 20.37
N PHE A 271 6.75 -17.59 19.17
CA PHE A 271 7.78 -18.54 18.74
C PHE A 271 8.94 -18.58 19.75
N CYS A 272 9.44 -19.78 20.06
CA CYS A 272 10.53 -19.95 21.02
C CYS A 272 11.89 -19.66 20.37
N ALA A 273 12.47 -18.50 20.63
CA ALA A 273 13.81 -18.14 20.14
C ALA A 273 14.95 -18.94 20.78
N GLY A 274 14.67 -19.70 21.85
CA GLY A 274 15.65 -20.58 22.49
C GLY A 274 16.00 -21.83 21.69
N LYS A 275 15.02 -22.35 20.94
CA LYS A 275 15.10 -23.65 20.24
C LYS A 275 15.68 -23.49 18.84
N GLU A 276 16.69 -24.29 18.52
CA GLU A 276 17.34 -24.23 17.20
C GLU A 276 16.40 -24.72 16.09
N GLU A 277 15.55 -25.69 16.40
CA GLU A 277 14.54 -26.23 15.49
C GLU A 277 13.53 -25.15 15.06
N VAL A 278 13.22 -24.19 15.92
CA VAL A 278 12.32 -23.06 15.59
C VAL A 278 13.00 -22.11 14.61
N LEU A 279 14.29 -21.82 14.79
CA LEU A 279 15.04 -21.01 13.83
C LEU A 279 15.09 -21.71 12.47
N HIS A 280 15.35 -23.02 12.43
CA HIS A 280 15.33 -23.78 11.17
C HIS A 280 13.95 -23.80 10.53
N PHE A 281 12.89 -23.98 11.32
CA PHE A 281 11.51 -23.97 10.83
C PHE A 281 11.15 -22.65 10.15
N LEU A 282 11.48 -21.52 10.79
CA LEU A 282 11.21 -20.19 10.23
C LEU A 282 12.10 -19.88 9.02
N LYS A 283 13.36 -20.31 9.01
CA LYS A 283 14.23 -20.21 7.83
C LYS A 283 13.66 -20.99 6.64
N ASN A 284 13.13 -22.19 6.85
CA ASN A 284 12.47 -22.97 5.80
C ASN A 284 11.21 -22.27 5.26
N ILE A 285 10.41 -21.61 6.13
CA ILE A 285 9.30 -20.76 5.68
C ILE A 285 9.82 -19.63 4.79
N LEU A 286 10.89 -18.94 5.21
CA LEU A 286 11.48 -17.86 4.44
C LEU A 286 12.08 -18.32 3.10
N ASP A 287 12.49 -19.59 2.97
CA ASP A 287 12.89 -20.18 1.69
C ASP A 287 11.72 -20.18 0.70
N GLU A 288 10.56 -20.71 1.11
CA GLU A 288 9.37 -20.76 0.25
C GLU A 288 8.85 -19.34 -0.04
N VAL A 289 8.81 -18.46 0.96
CA VAL A 289 8.39 -17.05 0.79
C VAL A 289 9.31 -16.33 -0.20
N CYS A 290 10.63 -16.48 -0.10
CA CYS A 290 11.55 -15.86 -1.04
C CYS A 290 11.44 -16.45 -2.45
N ALA A 291 11.07 -17.73 -2.59
CA ALA A 291 10.86 -18.38 -3.88
C ALA A 291 9.60 -17.87 -4.59
N ILE A 292 8.53 -17.59 -3.84
CA ILE A 292 7.26 -17.12 -4.39
C ILE A 292 7.28 -15.61 -4.64
N PHE A 293 7.74 -14.83 -3.66
CA PHE A 293 7.70 -13.36 -3.73
C PHE A 293 9.00 -12.82 -4.32
N PRO A 294 8.99 -12.15 -5.49
CA PRO A 294 10.19 -11.56 -6.09
C PRO A 294 10.62 -10.24 -5.41
N SER A 295 9.83 -9.74 -4.46
CA SER A 295 10.12 -8.47 -3.77
C SER A 295 11.51 -8.47 -3.13
N PRO A 296 12.30 -7.40 -3.29
CA PRO A 296 13.57 -7.27 -2.58
C PRO A 296 13.39 -7.05 -1.07
N TYR A 297 12.15 -6.81 -0.61
CA TYR A 297 11.80 -6.63 0.80
C TYR A 297 10.87 -7.74 1.27
N ILE A 298 11.10 -8.23 2.49
CA ILE A 298 10.21 -9.10 3.25
C ILE A 298 9.98 -8.44 4.61
N HIS A 299 8.73 -8.32 5.05
CA HIS A 299 8.41 -7.80 6.37
C HIS A 299 8.39 -8.96 7.38
N LEU A 300 9.05 -8.80 8.51
CA LEU A 300 9.20 -9.83 9.55
C LEU A 300 8.47 -9.48 10.86
N GLY A 301 7.67 -8.42 10.84
CA GLY A 301 6.94 -7.94 12.01
C GLY A 301 7.89 -7.40 13.07
N GLY A 302 7.96 -8.10 14.19
CA GLY A 302 8.84 -7.81 15.32
C GLY A 302 8.23 -6.90 16.39
N ASP A 303 6.97 -6.54 16.27
CA ASP A 303 6.18 -5.84 17.27
C ASP A 303 5.50 -6.79 18.27
N GLU A 304 4.87 -6.19 19.28
CA GLU A 304 3.91 -6.80 20.22
C GLU A 304 4.22 -8.24 20.65
N ALA A 305 5.50 -8.53 20.93
CA ALA A 305 5.96 -9.85 21.37
C ALA A 305 6.12 -9.88 22.90
N PRO A 306 5.18 -10.42 23.69
CA PRO A 306 5.30 -10.39 25.14
C PRO A 306 6.37 -11.35 25.63
N LYS A 307 7.18 -10.91 26.59
CA LYS A 307 8.37 -11.64 27.04
C LYS A 307 8.12 -12.65 28.15
N GLY A 308 6.92 -12.67 28.75
CA GLY A 308 6.65 -13.43 29.97
C GLY A 308 6.88 -14.94 29.84
N ASN A 309 6.64 -15.54 28.67
CA ASN A 309 6.98 -16.95 28.43
C ASN A 309 8.49 -17.16 28.20
N TRP A 310 9.18 -16.23 27.52
CA TRP A 310 10.63 -16.31 27.32
C TRP A 310 11.40 -16.15 28.64
N ASP A 311 10.92 -15.30 29.55
CA ASP A 311 11.51 -15.11 30.88
C ASP A 311 11.48 -16.39 31.74
N LYS A 312 10.58 -17.32 31.44
CA LYS A 312 10.40 -18.59 32.17
C LYS A 312 10.88 -19.82 31.38
N CYS A 313 11.15 -19.66 30.09
CA CYS A 313 11.49 -20.76 29.19
C CYS A 313 12.96 -21.18 29.36
N PRO A 314 13.26 -22.43 29.76
CA PRO A 314 14.64 -22.89 29.93
C PRO A 314 15.49 -22.75 28.65
N ASP A 315 14.90 -23.00 27.47
CA ASP A 315 15.60 -22.86 26.19
C ASP A 315 15.96 -21.41 25.88
N CYS A 316 15.03 -20.46 26.11
CA CYS A 316 15.29 -19.03 25.92
C CYS A 316 16.35 -18.52 26.91
N GLN A 317 16.24 -18.90 28.18
CA GLN A 317 17.23 -18.51 29.21
C GLN A 317 18.62 -19.09 28.91
N LYS A 318 18.68 -20.33 28.41
CA LYS A 318 19.93 -20.94 27.94
C LYS A 318 20.52 -20.17 26.77
N ARG A 319 19.70 -19.71 25.81
CA ARG A 319 20.15 -18.89 24.67
C ARG A 319 20.68 -17.53 25.13
N ILE A 320 19.97 -16.86 26.04
CA ILE A 320 20.40 -15.59 26.65
C ILE A 320 21.78 -15.74 27.28
N ALA A 321 21.96 -16.76 28.12
CA ALA A 321 23.25 -17.03 28.76
C ALA A 321 24.35 -17.36 27.74
N ALA A 322 24.07 -18.22 26.76
CA ALA A 322 25.05 -18.66 25.77
C ALA A 322 25.54 -17.52 24.86
N MET A 323 24.65 -16.60 24.50
CA MET A 323 24.95 -15.46 23.63
C MET A 323 25.31 -14.19 24.43
N ASN A 324 25.39 -14.27 25.76
CA ASN A 324 25.66 -13.15 26.66
C ASN A 324 24.72 -11.95 26.43
N LEU A 325 23.43 -12.25 26.26
CA LEU A 325 22.37 -11.27 26.05
C LEU A 325 21.90 -10.70 27.39
N LYS A 326 21.45 -9.44 27.38
CA LYS A 326 21.02 -8.75 28.61
C LYS A 326 19.74 -9.33 29.20
N ASP A 327 18.75 -9.57 28.34
CA ASP A 327 17.39 -9.96 28.72
C ASP A 327 16.62 -10.53 27.52
N SER A 328 15.32 -10.77 27.71
CA SER A 328 14.43 -11.27 26.67
C SER A 328 14.14 -10.27 25.54
N HIS A 329 14.36 -8.96 25.75
CA HIS A 329 14.32 -8.00 24.64
C HIS A 329 15.57 -8.16 23.77
N ASP A 330 16.74 -8.29 24.39
CA ASP A 330 17.99 -8.55 23.69
C ASP A 330 17.98 -9.91 22.95
N LEU A 331 17.27 -10.91 23.50
CA LEU A 331 16.94 -12.16 22.78
C LEU A 331 16.09 -11.93 21.53
N GLN A 332 15.13 -11.00 21.58
CA GLN A 332 14.33 -10.66 20.41
C GLN A 332 15.20 -10.02 19.33
N LEU A 333 16.07 -9.09 19.70
CA LEU A 333 16.98 -8.44 18.76
C LEU A 333 17.95 -9.44 18.13
N TRP A 334 18.51 -10.35 18.94
CA TRP A 334 19.30 -11.47 18.42
C TRP A 334 18.51 -12.32 17.41
N PHE A 335 17.28 -12.71 17.77
CA PHE A 335 16.41 -13.50 16.90
C PHE A 335 16.09 -12.77 15.58
N SER A 336 15.72 -11.48 15.65
CA SER A 336 15.48 -10.63 14.49
C SER A 336 16.73 -10.52 13.61
N ALA A 337 17.91 -10.36 14.21
CA ALA A 337 19.18 -10.35 13.47
C ALA A 337 19.43 -11.68 12.76
N GLN A 338 19.16 -12.83 13.39
CA GLN A 338 19.32 -14.14 12.75
C GLN A 338 18.43 -14.30 11.50
N MET A 339 17.17 -13.85 11.58
CA MET A 339 16.23 -13.94 10.45
C MET A 339 16.59 -12.92 9.36
N ALA A 340 17.03 -11.72 9.74
CA ALA A 340 17.48 -10.70 8.81
C ALA A 340 18.78 -11.10 8.07
N ASP A 341 19.76 -11.69 8.74
CA ASP A 341 20.96 -12.24 8.11
C ASP A 341 20.63 -13.38 7.15
N TYR A 342 19.63 -14.20 7.50
CA TYR A 342 19.15 -15.23 6.60
C TYR A 342 18.54 -14.64 5.32
N LEU A 343 17.70 -13.60 5.45
CA LEU A 343 17.19 -12.85 4.29
C LEU A 343 18.32 -12.15 3.50
N LYS A 344 19.33 -11.63 4.18
CA LYS A 344 20.52 -11.01 3.56
C LYS A 344 21.24 -12.02 2.68
N SER A 345 21.40 -13.26 3.13
CA SER A 345 22.01 -14.34 2.34
C SER A 345 21.23 -14.67 1.05
N LYS A 346 19.95 -14.29 0.99
CA LYS A 346 19.06 -14.43 -0.17
C LYS A 346 18.93 -13.14 -1.00
N GLY A 347 19.74 -12.13 -0.70
CA GLY A 347 19.70 -10.83 -1.36
C GLY A 347 18.47 -10.00 -1.02
N ARG A 348 17.82 -10.26 0.12
CA ARG A 348 16.60 -9.54 0.57
C ARG A 348 16.91 -8.60 1.73
N LYS A 349 16.11 -7.53 1.82
CA LYS A 349 16.04 -6.61 2.96
C LYS A 349 14.92 -7.05 3.89
N ALA A 350 15.16 -6.93 5.19
CA ALA A 350 14.21 -7.28 6.24
C ALA A 350 13.57 -6.00 6.78
N ILE A 351 12.24 -5.89 6.68
CA ILE A 351 11.51 -4.80 7.31
C ILE A 351 11.02 -5.26 8.69
N PHE A 352 11.20 -4.42 9.70
CA PHE A 352 10.64 -4.63 11.03
C PHE A 352 9.86 -3.41 11.50
N TRP A 353 8.80 -3.61 12.28
CA TRP A 353 8.12 -2.55 13.00
C TRP A 353 9.06 -1.87 14.00
N GLY A 354 8.87 -0.57 14.23
CA GLY A 354 9.77 0.28 15.01
C GLY A 354 10.04 -0.14 16.46
N ASP A 355 9.26 -1.04 17.03
CA ASP A 355 9.42 -1.57 18.38
C ASP A 355 10.81 -2.19 18.61
N VAL A 356 11.37 -2.82 17.57
CA VAL A 356 12.71 -3.43 17.63
C VAL A 356 13.83 -2.41 17.87
N VAL A 357 13.59 -1.11 17.73
CA VAL A 357 14.60 -0.07 17.95
C VAL A 357 14.22 0.95 19.02
N TYR A 358 13.24 0.65 19.89
CA TYR A 358 12.96 1.53 21.03
C TYR A 358 14.10 1.59 22.05
N HIS A 359 14.84 0.49 22.21
CA HIS A 359 15.98 0.39 23.10
C HIS A 359 17.23 -0.08 22.33
N ASP A 360 18.39 0.36 22.79
CA ASP A 360 19.67 -0.13 22.27
C ASP A 360 19.96 -1.53 22.85
N GLY A 361 20.41 -2.46 21.99
CA GLY A 361 20.72 -3.84 22.38
C GLY A 361 21.56 -4.54 21.32
N TYR A 362 21.28 -5.81 21.06
CA TYR A 362 21.97 -6.63 20.08
C TYR A 362 21.98 -5.95 18.70
N PRO A 363 23.15 -5.88 18.03
CA PRO A 363 23.27 -5.19 16.75
C PRO A 363 22.45 -5.89 15.66
N LEU A 364 21.69 -5.11 14.90
CA LEU A 364 20.95 -5.61 13.73
C LEU A 364 21.78 -5.43 12.45
N PRO A 365 21.63 -6.30 11.43
CA PRO A 365 22.42 -6.22 10.20
C PRO A 365 22.02 -5.04 9.30
N ASP A 366 22.88 -4.72 8.33
CA ASP A 366 22.73 -3.58 7.41
C ASP A 366 21.60 -3.70 6.36
N ASN A 367 20.93 -4.85 6.27
CA ASN A 367 19.81 -5.07 5.35
C ASN A 367 18.44 -4.76 5.98
N ILE A 368 18.44 -4.20 7.19
CA ILE A 368 17.24 -3.83 7.95
C ILE A 368 16.63 -2.56 7.38
N VAL A 369 15.31 -2.49 7.44
CA VAL A 369 14.51 -1.27 7.26
C VAL A 369 13.52 -1.19 8.42
N ILE A 370 13.35 -0.01 9.00
CA ILE A 370 12.45 0.20 10.13
C ILE A 370 11.15 0.84 9.65
N GLN A 371 10.02 0.22 9.95
CA GLN A 371 8.69 0.80 9.73
C GLN A 371 8.20 1.50 11.01
N TRP A 372 8.28 2.82 11.03
CA TRP A 372 7.88 3.65 12.17
C TRP A 372 6.37 3.84 12.21
N TRP A 373 5.72 3.32 13.26
CA TRP A 373 4.25 3.29 13.32
C TRP A 373 3.63 3.89 14.59
N ASN A 374 4.17 3.65 15.79
CA ASN A 374 3.45 3.99 17.03
C ASN A 374 3.62 5.45 17.48
N TYR A 375 3.21 6.41 16.65
CA TYR A 375 3.28 7.83 17.02
C TYR A 375 2.41 8.16 18.24
N ARG A 376 1.26 7.51 18.37
CA ARG A 376 0.36 7.71 19.51
C ARG A 376 1.02 7.37 20.86
N GLY A 377 1.75 6.25 20.94
CA GLY A 377 2.41 5.80 22.17
C GLY A 377 3.82 6.39 22.37
N HIS A 378 4.62 6.45 21.31
CA HIS A 378 6.07 6.70 21.40
C HIS A 378 6.56 7.88 20.53
N LYS A 379 5.65 8.64 19.92
CA LYS A 379 5.98 9.78 19.04
C LYS A 379 6.99 9.35 17.98
N GLU A 380 8.14 10.01 17.92
CA GLU A 380 9.20 9.80 16.92
C GLU A 380 10.33 8.88 17.42
N LEU A 381 10.17 8.19 18.56
CA LEU A 381 11.28 7.44 19.18
C LEU A 381 11.93 6.46 18.19
N ALA A 382 11.14 5.62 17.52
CA ALA A 382 11.67 4.68 16.53
C ALA A 382 12.30 5.38 15.32
N LEU A 383 11.71 6.47 14.81
CA LEU A 383 12.29 7.27 13.73
C LEU A 383 13.68 7.78 14.10
N ARG A 384 13.82 8.41 15.28
CA ARG A 384 15.10 8.97 15.74
C ARG A 384 16.14 7.90 15.96
N ASN A 385 15.76 6.79 16.59
CA ASN A 385 16.69 5.70 16.88
C ASN A 385 17.13 4.99 15.59
N ALA A 386 16.22 4.78 14.64
CA ALA A 386 16.56 4.20 13.34
C ALA A 386 17.58 5.07 12.57
N ILE A 387 17.34 6.40 12.51
CA ILE A 387 18.29 7.34 11.88
C ILE A 387 19.63 7.34 12.60
N LYS A 388 19.64 7.40 13.95
CA LYS A 388 20.87 7.32 14.76
C LYS A 388 21.70 6.08 14.42
N HIS A 389 21.04 4.95 14.19
CA HIS A 389 21.68 3.67 13.85
C HIS A 389 21.82 3.42 12.35
N HIS A 390 21.56 4.43 11.51
CA HIS A 390 21.70 4.36 10.05
C HIS A 390 20.81 3.32 9.36
N TYR A 391 19.65 3.00 9.97
CA TYR A 391 18.64 2.18 9.31
C TYR A 391 17.72 3.03 8.45
N PRO A 392 17.44 2.63 7.20
CA PRO A 392 16.38 3.24 6.41
C PRO A 392 15.02 3.15 7.12
N VAL A 393 14.18 4.16 6.93
CA VAL A 393 12.88 4.30 7.62
C VAL A 393 11.73 4.42 6.63
N ILE A 394 10.68 3.64 6.88
CA ILE A 394 9.36 3.80 6.27
C ILE A 394 8.45 4.49 7.29
N CYS A 395 7.87 5.63 6.91
CA CYS A 395 6.96 6.39 7.77
C CYS A 395 5.53 5.85 7.65
N SER A 396 5.02 5.26 8.72
CA SER A 396 3.72 4.57 8.76
C SER A 396 2.95 4.89 10.05
N SER A 397 3.06 6.12 10.53
CA SER A 397 2.54 6.52 11.84
C SER A 397 1.02 6.32 11.96
N ASN A 398 0.56 5.67 13.03
CA ASN A 398 -0.85 5.36 13.29
C ASN A 398 -1.74 6.61 13.25
N TYR A 399 -1.25 7.73 13.77
CA TYR A 399 -1.70 9.05 13.36
C TYR A 399 -0.85 9.52 12.19
N TYR A 400 -1.37 9.73 10.98
CA TYR A 400 -2.76 9.49 10.55
C TYR A 400 -2.81 8.58 9.32
N THR A 401 -1.98 7.54 9.30
CA THR A 401 -1.88 6.61 8.17
C THR A 401 -2.69 5.32 8.35
N TYR A 402 -3.22 5.06 9.55
CA TYR A 402 -4.02 3.87 9.87
C TYR A 402 -5.50 4.11 9.54
N LEU A 403 -5.88 3.78 8.31
CA LEU A 403 -7.22 4.03 7.77
C LEU A 403 -8.30 3.18 8.43
N ASN A 404 -7.93 2.15 9.20
CA ASN A 404 -8.85 1.40 10.05
C ASN A 404 -9.42 2.22 11.21
N PHE A 405 -8.73 3.29 11.63
CA PHE A 405 -9.28 4.23 12.60
C PHE A 405 -10.49 4.93 11.96
N PRO A 406 -11.70 4.81 12.49
CA PRO A 406 -12.89 5.44 11.90
C PRO A 406 -12.90 6.95 12.15
N VAL A 407 -13.82 7.67 11.50
CA VAL A 407 -13.99 9.13 11.73
C VAL A 407 -14.65 9.41 13.08
N THR A 408 -15.53 8.51 13.55
CA THR A 408 -16.19 8.54 14.85
C THR A 408 -16.03 7.19 15.55
N PRO A 409 -16.11 7.13 16.90
CA PRO A 409 -15.88 5.88 17.63
C PRO A 409 -16.70 4.69 17.14
N TRP A 410 -16.08 3.52 17.10
CA TRP A 410 -16.71 2.26 16.70
C TRP A 410 -15.98 1.09 17.37
N ARG A 411 -16.72 0.22 18.06
CA ARG A 411 -16.19 -0.94 18.79
C ARG A 411 -14.97 -0.55 19.67
N GLY A 412 -13.81 -1.19 19.49
CA GLY A 412 -12.61 -0.89 20.26
C GLY A 412 -11.98 0.46 19.95
N TYR A 413 -12.34 1.11 18.85
CA TYR A 413 -11.81 2.41 18.45
C TYR A 413 -12.52 3.54 19.20
N THR A 414 -11.93 3.98 20.31
CA THR A 414 -12.39 5.16 21.07
C THR A 414 -11.97 6.47 20.38
N ASN A 415 -12.34 7.64 20.91
CA ASN A 415 -11.95 8.96 20.37
C ASN A 415 -10.43 9.15 20.19
N THR A 416 -9.60 8.38 20.91
CA THR A 416 -8.14 8.39 20.74
C THR A 416 -7.66 7.52 19.58
N ARG A 417 -8.55 6.92 18.82
CA ARG A 417 -8.24 6.17 17.59
C ARG A 417 -9.25 6.55 16.50
N THR A 418 -9.52 7.84 16.38
CA THR A 418 -10.33 8.42 15.29
C THR A 418 -9.64 9.63 14.68
N PHE A 419 -9.75 9.78 13.35
CA PHE A 419 -9.28 10.96 12.63
C PHE A 419 -10.01 11.10 11.31
N ASP A 420 -10.09 12.34 10.81
CA ASP A 420 -10.74 12.64 9.54
C ASP A 420 -9.76 13.10 8.47
N LEU A 421 -10.27 13.47 7.29
CA LEU A 421 -9.45 13.89 6.15
C LEU A 421 -8.56 15.11 6.47
N LYS A 422 -9.05 16.04 7.30
CA LYS A 422 -8.33 17.27 7.66
C LYS A 422 -7.14 16.98 8.56
N ASP A 423 -7.31 16.07 9.51
CA ASP A 423 -6.24 15.59 10.38
C ASP A 423 -5.05 15.04 9.56
N ILE A 424 -5.33 14.21 8.55
CA ILE A 424 -4.31 13.66 7.64
C ILE A 424 -3.64 14.78 6.86
N TYR A 425 -4.43 15.61 6.19
CA TYR A 425 -3.90 16.58 5.21
C TYR A 425 -3.00 17.63 5.86
N GLN A 426 -3.34 18.05 7.09
CA GLN A 426 -2.65 19.14 7.78
C GLN A 426 -1.64 18.67 8.83
N ASN A 427 -1.88 17.53 9.50
CA ASN A 427 -1.16 17.20 10.73
C ASN A 427 -0.42 15.86 10.71
N ASN A 428 -0.35 15.15 9.57
CA ASN A 428 0.28 13.82 9.49
C ASN A 428 1.78 13.84 9.87
N PRO A 429 2.19 13.22 10.99
CA PRO A 429 3.58 13.05 11.40
C PRO A 429 4.47 12.37 10.36
N SER A 430 3.96 11.34 9.66
CA SER A 430 4.72 10.65 8.61
C SER A 430 5.12 11.58 7.49
N ASP A 431 4.21 12.47 7.11
CA ASP A 431 4.45 13.49 6.10
C ASP A 431 5.43 14.57 6.58
N LYS A 432 5.33 14.99 7.84
CA LYS A 432 6.30 15.91 8.46
C LYS A 432 7.71 15.33 8.46
N ALA A 433 7.87 14.04 8.74
CA ALA A 433 9.17 13.37 8.70
C ALA A 433 9.74 13.34 7.27
N ILE A 434 8.93 12.99 6.26
CA ILE A 434 9.37 13.03 4.85
C ILE A 434 9.84 14.42 4.43
N ASN A 435 9.18 15.48 4.90
CA ASN A 435 9.57 16.85 4.59
C ASN A 435 10.93 17.27 5.19
N GLN A 436 11.50 16.50 6.12
CA GLN A 436 12.86 16.73 6.64
C GLN A 436 13.94 16.35 5.61
N LYS A 437 13.59 15.59 4.56
CA LYS A 437 14.48 15.19 3.45
C LYS A 437 15.75 14.44 3.90
N ASP A 438 15.67 13.70 5.00
CA ASP A 438 16.73 12.78 5.39
C ASP A 438 16.80 11.62 4.37
N PRO A 439 17.98 11.29 3.81
CA PRO A 439 18.12 10.25 2.79
C PRO A 439 17.79 8.84 3.29
N LEU A 440 17.77 8.60 4.60
CA LEU A 440 17.34 7.32 5.18
C LEU A 440 15.82 7.16 5.15
N ILE A 441 15.05 8.24 5.02
CA ILE A 441 13.59 8.18 4.93
C ILE A 441 13.19 7.77 3.52
N LEU A 442 12.71 6.53 3.37
CA LEU A 442 12.34 5.95 2.08
C LEU A 442 10.99 6.47 1.56
N GLY A 443 10.07 6.83 2.46
CA GLY A 443 8.75 7.29 2.10
C GLY A 443 7.68 6.85 3.08
N MET A 444 6.47 6.56 2.58
CA MET A 444 5.27 6.43 3.41
C MET A 444 4.48 5.15 3.12
N THR A 445 3.91 4.58 4.17
CA THR A 445 2.90 3.51 4.10
C THR A 445 1.60 4.00 4.71
N CYS A 446 0.47 3.68 4.10
CA CYS A 446 -0.84 3.71 4.74
C CYS A 446 -1.34 2.30 4.98
N ALA A 447 -2.10 2.09 6.04
CA ALA A 447 -2.48 0.75 6.49
C ALA A 447 -3.98 0.64 6.74
N LEU A 448 -4.53 -0.54 6.44
CA LEU A 448 -5.86 -0.95 6.87
C LEU A 448 -5.74 -2.26 7.65
N TRP A 449 -5.68 -2.13 8.96
CA TRP A 449 -5.85 -3.25 9.88
C TRP A 449 -7.32 -3.68 9.97
N THR A 450 -7.58 -4.96 10.16
CA THR A 450 -8.94 -5.51 10.13
C THR A 450 -9.45 -5.94 11.52
N ASP A 451 -8.86 -5.38 12.59
CA ASP A 451 -9.34 -5.54 13.97
C ASP A 451 -10.83 -5.22 14.12
N ASP A 452 -11.44 -5.84 15.13
CA ASP A 452 -12.86 -5.71 15.42
C ASP A 452 -13.74 -6.18 14.25
N GLY A 453 -13.26 -7.08 13.40
CA GLY A 453 -14.05 -7.78 12.40
C GLY A 453 -14.43 -6.92 11.19
N VAL A 454 -13.47 -6.16 10.63
CA VAL A 454 -13.69 -5.40 9.39
C VAL A 454 -13.76 -6.35 8.19
N THR A 455 -14.97 -6.68 7.75
CA THR A 455 -15.23 -7.52 6.56
C THR A 455 -14.99 -6.74 5.26
N GLU A 456 -14.95 -7.43 4.12
CA GLU A 456 -14.67 -6.82 2.81
C GLU A 456 -15.59 -5.63 2.49
N ARG A 457 -16.89 -5.73 2.83
CA ARG A 457 -17.90 -4.67 2.60
C ARG A 457 -17.67 -3.41 3.44
N MET A 458 -16.79 -3.47 4.44
CA MET A 458 -16.52 -2.39 5.39
C MET A 458 -15.23 -1.63 5.05
N ILE A 459 -14.44 -2.11 4.09
CA ILE A 459 -13.11 -1.58 3.76
C ILE A 459 -13.21 -0.20 3.09
N ASP A 460 -13.95 -0.08 2.00
CA ASP A 460 -13.93 1.11 1.14
C ASP A 460 -14.28 2.39 1.91
N ARG A 461 -15.33 2.34 2.75
CA ARG A 461 -15.77 3.48 3.59
C ARG A 461 -14.73 3.93 4.62
N ARG A 462 -13.74 3.10 4.92
CA ARG A 462 -12.60 3.45 5.78
C ARG A 462 -11.47 4.06 4.96
N LEU A 463 -11.22 3.53 3.76
CA LEU A 463 -10.17 4.01 2.86
C LEU A 463 -10.52 5.36 2.25
N PHE A 464 -11.65 5.47 1.55
CA PHE A 464 -12.03 6.66 0.81
C PHE A 464 -12.90 7.59 1.66
N PRO A 465 -12.66 8.92 1.62
CA PRO A 465 -11.69 9.62 0.75
C PRO A 465 -10.27 9.78 1.33
N ARG A 466 -10.03 9.34 2.57
CA ARG A 466 -8.80 9.63 3.34
C ARG A 466 -7.52 9.16 2.66
N ILE A 467 -7.56 8.05 1.93
CA ILE A 467 -6.43 7.53 1.17
C ILE A 467 -5.95 8.50 0.07
N LEU A 468 -6.83 9.36 -0.46
CA LEU A 468 -6.46 10.36 -1.46
C LEU A 468 -5.50 11.42 -0.88
N ALA A 469 -5.66 11.80 0.39
CA ALA A 469 -4.71 12.69 1.07
C ALA A 469 -3.35 12.02 1.30
N LEU A 470 -3.34 10.72 1.61
CA LEU A 470 -2.11 9.96 1.78
C LEU A 470 -1.38 9.75 0.45
N ALA A 471 -2.11 9.45 -0.63
CA ALA A 471 -1.55 9.37 -1.97
C ALA A 471 -0.97 10.72 -2.45
N GLU A 472 -1.68 11.82 -2.17
CA GLU A 472 -1.18 13.18 -2.44
C GLU A 472 0.15 13.43 -1.72
N GLN A 473 0.22 13.10 -0.42
CA GLN A 473 1.46 13.20 0.34
C GLN A 473 2.55 12.27 -0.22
N MET A 474 2.23 11.06 -0.66
CA MET A 474 3.24 10.14 -1.21
C MET A 474 3.84 10.63 -2.55
N TRP A 475 3.07 11.38 -3.34
CA TRP A 475 3.42 11.68 -4.73
C TRP A 475 3.77 13.14 -5.00
N TYR A 476 2.92 14.08 -4.59
CA TYR A 476 2.98 15.47 -5.02
C TYR A 476 4.07 16.25 -4.30
N GLN A 477 4.89 16.98 -5.06
CA GLN A 477 6.07 17.71 -4.58
C GLN A 477 5.87 19.23 -4.50
N GLY A 478 4.78 19.74 -5.07
CA GLY A 478 4.51 21.18 -5.14
C GLY A 478 3.93 21.76 -3.85
N GLU A 479 3.57 23.05 -3.92
CA GLU A 479 2.86 23.72 -2.84
C GLU A 479 1.45 23.11 -2.69
N ARG A 480 1.10 22.73 -1.46
CA ARG A 480 -0.21 22.16 -1.16
C ARG A 480 -1.31 23.18 -1.39
N LEU A 481 -2.39 22.70 -2.00
CA LEU A 481 -3.65 23.44 -2.00
C LEU A 481 -4.13 23.69 -0.57
N ASP A 482 -4.85 24.79 -0.36
CA ASP A 482 -5.65 24.94 0.86
C ASP A 482 -6.58 23.74 1.03
N PHE A 483 -6.81 23.34 2.29
CA PHE A 483 -7.63 22.18 2.61
C PHE A 483 -9.03 22.26 2.00
N THR A 484 -9.65 23.44 1.98
CA THR A 484 -10.99 23.64 1.41
C THR A 484 -10.99 23.31 -0.08
N ARG A 485 -9.95 23.75 -0.80
CA ARG A 485 -9.82 23.48 -2.24
C ARG A 485 -9.51 22.01 -2.50
N PHE A 486 -8.62 21.40 -1.72
CA PHE A 486 -8.33 19.97 -1.81
C PHE A 486 -9.58 19.11 -1.57
N HIS A 487 -10.36 19.43 -0.55
CA HIS A 487 -11.62 18.74 -0.25
C HIS A 487 -12.66 18.92 -1.37
N GLN A 488 -12.80 20.14 -1.92
CA GLN A 488 -13.67 20.38 -3.08
C GLN A 488 -13.27 19.54 -4.30
N ASN A 489 -11.97 19.41 -4.56
CA ASN A 489 -11.47 18.57 -5.66
C ASN A 489 -11.84 17.09 -5.45
N ILE A 490 -11.75 16.59 -4.21
CA ILE A 490 -12.19 15.23 -3.86
C ILE A 490 -13.68 15.05 -4.15
N LEU A 491 -14.52 15.99 -3.71
CA LEU A 491 -15.97 15.91 -3.94
C LEU A 491 -16.32 15.91 -5.44
N GLN A 492 -15.58 16.68 -6.25
CA GLN A 492 -15.76 16.69 -7.71
C GLN A 492 -15.33 15.38 -8.40
N ARG A 493 -14.43 14.61 -7.78
CA ARG A 493 -13.95 13.32 -8.30
C ARG A 493 -14.59 12.11 -7.65
N LYS A 494 -15.42 12.30 -6.63
CA LYS A 494 -16.09 11.23 -5.88
C LYS A 494 -16.82 10.24 -6.81
N GLU A 495 -17.71 10.74 -7.65
CA GLU A 495 -18.52 9.88 -8.55
C GLU A 495 -17.63 9.04 -9.48
N TRP A 496 -16.51 9.61 -9.96
CA TRP A 496 -15.58 8.89 -10.82
C TRP A 496 -14.94 7.70 -10.10
N PHE A 497 -14.52 7.86 -8.85
CA PHE A 497 -13.99 6.74 -8.04
C PHE A 497 -15.08 5.72 -7.67
N GLU A 498 -16.31 6.17 -7.37
CA GLU A 498 -17.43 5.27 -7.07
C GLU A 498 -17.81 4.42 -8.29
N GLN A 499 -17.80 4.99 -9.50
CA GLN A 499 -18.00 4.24 -10.75
C GLN A 499 -16.93 3.17 -11.01
N MET A 500 -15.75 3.33 -10.39
CA MET A 500 -14.68 2.31 -10.42
C MET A 500 -14.80 1.28 -9.30
N GLY A 501 -15.83 1.38 -8.47
CA GLY A 501 -16.11 0.42 -7.40
C GLY A 501 -15.46 0.77 -6.05
N PHE A 502 -15.09 2.03 -5.80
CA PHE A 502 -14.59 2.50 -4.51
C PHE A 502 -15.63 3.35 -3.78
N GLU A 503 -16.32 2.76 -2.80
CA GLU A 503 -17.34 3.48 -2.00
C GLU A 503 -16.71 4.51 -1.06
N PHE A 504 -17.28 5.72 -0.97
CA PHE A 504 -16.78 6.77 -0.09
C PHE A 504 -17.47 6.74 1.28
N GLY A 505 -16.67 6.70 2.34
CA GLY A 505 -17.10 7.05 3.69
C GLY A 505 -17.14 8.57 3.92
N PRO A 506 -17.48 9.00 5.15
CA PRO A 506 -17.44 10.42 5.52
C PRO A 506 -16.00 10.95 5.47
N ALA A 507 -15.82 12.14 4.90
CA ALA A 507 -14.51 12.80 4.84
C ALA A 507 -14.19 13.50 6.16
N LEU A 508 -15.19 14.16 6.75
CA LEU A 508 -15.08 15.00 7.94
C LEU A 508 -15.94 14.49 9.08
N LYS A 509 -15.52 14.75 10.33
CA LYS A 509 -16.33 14.47 11.53
C LYS A 509 -17.72 15.12 11.46
N SER A 510 -17.80 16.33 10.89
CA SER A 510 -19.04 17.08 10.71
C SER A 510 -20.02 16.46 9.70
N GLU A 511 -19.56 15.56 8.84
CA GLU A 511 -20.39 14.88 7.82
C GLU A 511 -21.03 13.60 8.35
N VAL A 512 -20.58 13.11 9.49
CA VAL A 512 -21.09 11.86 10.08
C VAL A 512 -22.49 12.10 10.64
N LYS A 513 -23.49 11.56 9.94
CA LYS A 513 -24.89 11.60 10.38
C LYS A 513 -25.07 10.79 11.66
N LYS A 514 -26.01 11.20 12.52
CA LYS A 514 -26.42 10.41 13.69
C LYS A 514 -26.86 9.01 13.23
N GLY A 515 -26.26 7.97 13.82
CA GLY A 515 -26.55 6.58 13.47
C GLY A 515 -25.80 6.04 12.24
N TYR A 516 -24.73 6.71 11.78
CA TYR A 516 -23.85 6.16 10.74
C TYR A 516 -23.35 4.75 11.14
N GLN A 517 -23.55 3.78 10.25
CA GLN A 517 -23.16 2.40 10.47
C GLN A 517 -21.77 2.17 9.85
N TRP A 518 -20.82 1.80 10.70
CA TRP A 518 -19.47 1.43 10.27
C TRP A 518 -19.36 -0.04 9.85
N ASP A 519 -20.39 -0.83 10.15
CA ASP A 519 -20.62 -2.23 9.76
C ASP A 519 -21.84 -2.42 8.84
#